data_AF-A0A3D6C2N0-F1
#
_entry.id   AF-A0A3D6C2N0-F1
#
_cell.length_a   1.000
_cell.length_b   1.000
_cell.length_c   1.000
_cell.angle_alpha   90.00
_cell.angle_beta   90.00
_cell.angle_gamma   90.00
#
_symmetry.space_group_name_H-M   'P 1'
#
loop_
_entity.id
_entity.type
_entity.pdbx_description
1 polymer ?
#
loop_
_entity_poly.entity_id
_entity_poly.type
_entity_poly.pdbx_seq_one_letter_code
_entity_poly.pdbx_strand_id
1 'polypeptide(L)'
;GMTGGQYSATTPTDAIVGSEFLNQAEIPIDICRVAKAAGATYVSRISGHDAGLSDELGRAIQHKGFSVVETLGMCTGRYTKKNQLTPKVIDSMIEEMPREGGVVEENMRPEYGERYRALAEEKGKFPEPLIIEKTYELKDPKRQEMVILGSAGMRIVTAGDIVCYAGIAAGLNASIKNDYNITVLRGQSVSEILLSPEKITYTGLESPAVVLALSDEGVQRRQKIFANLSADTFVLKEASVTIPDTPAQVEEIDFKPLKIRKPDWALASLGILAKKELVITRDMLESALKSRFNDKVYNLAMETINKVA
;
A
#
# COMPACT_ATOMS: atom_id res chain seq x y z
N GLY A 1 -17.19 -20.05 20.91
CA GLY A 1 -16.10 -19.07 20.75
C GLY A 1 -15.05 -19.61 19.82
N MET A 2 -14.41 -18.73 19.05
CA MET A 2 -13.37 -19.08 18.07
C MET A 2 -12.01 -19.41 18.73
N THR A 3 -11.84 -19.13 20.02
CA THR A 3 -10.60 -19.32 20.80
C THR A 3 -10.26 -20.78 21.11
N GLY A 4 -11.01 -21.75 20.60
CA GLY A 4 -10.77 -23.16 20.94
C GLY A 4 -10.95 -23.52 22.42
N GLY A 5 -11.60 -22.66 23.21
CA GLY A 5 -11.80 -22.84 24.65
C GLY A 5 -10.71 -22.21 25.52
N GLN A 6 -9.81 -21.42 24.92
CA GLN A 6 -8.83 -20.59 25.62
C GLN A 6 -9.45 -19.25 26.08
N TYR A 7 -8.78 -18.61 27.03
CA TYR A 7 -9.04 -17.25 27.50
C TYR A 7 -9.13 -16.22 26.37
N SER A 8 -10.04 -15.28 26.54
CA SER A 8 -10.11 -13.99 25.84
C SER A 8 -10.24 -12.86 26.86
N ALA A 9 -9.95 -11.63 26.46
CA ALA A 9 -10.01 -10.46 27.35
C ALA A 9 -11.39 -10.21 28.01
N THR A 10 -12.47 -10.84 27.53
CA THR A 10 -13.84 -10.76 28.08
C THR A 10 -14.25 -11.98 28.91
N THR A 11 -13.35 -12.95 29.08
CA THR A 11 -13.64 -14.19 29.81
C THR A 11 -13.80 -13.89 31.30
N PRO A 12 -14.89 -14.33 31.96
CA PRO A 12 -15.04 -14.18 33.41
C PRO A 12 -13.88 -14.80 34.19
N THR A 13 -13.47 -14.15 35.28
CA THR A 13 -12.33 -14.57 36.11
C THR A 13 -12.54 -15.95 36.74
N ASP A 14 -13.78 -16.31 37.03
CA ASP A 14 -14.18 -17.60 37.62
C ASP A 14 -14.43 -18.70 36.59
N ALA A 15 -14.34 -18.41 35.29
CA ALA A 15 -14.56 -19.40 34.25
C ALA A 15 -13.41 -20.43 34.14
N ILE A 16 -13.76 -21.69 33.92
CA ILE A 16 -12.82 -22.78 33.64
C ILE A 16 -12.51 -22.80 32.14
N VAL A 17 -11.28 -22.44 31.78
CA VAL A 17 -10.79 -22.39 30.40
C VAL A 17 -9.59 -23.31 30.15
N GLY A 18 -9.22 -23.52 28.89
CA GLY A 18 -8.08 -24.36 28.50
C GLY A 18 -6.72 -23.71 28.73
N SER A 19 -6.69 -22.40 28.96
CA SER A 19 -5.47 -21.60 29.20
C SER A 19 -5.19 -21.39 30.69
N GLU A 20 -5.65 -22.33 31.53
CA GLU A 20 -5.43 -22.34 32.99
C GLU A 20 -5.81 -21.01 33.66
N PHE A 21 -4.85 -20.34 34.31
CA PHE A 21 -5.07 -19.18 35.17
C PHE A 21 -5.11 -17.84 34.42
N LEU A 22 -4.91 -17.80 33.09
CA LEU A 22 -4.75 -16.53 32.37
C LEU A 22 -5.95 -15.59 32.50
N ASN A 23 -7.18 -16.12 32.60
CA ASN A 23 -8.38 -15.32 32.84
C ASN A 23 -8.48 -14.77 34.29
N GLN A 24 -7.66 -15.28 35.21
CA GLN A 24 -7.61 -14.83 36.60
C GLN A 24 -6.62 -13.67 36.82
N ALA A 25 -5.70 -13.46 35.87
CA ALA A 25 -4.65 -12.45 35.97
C ALA A 25 -5.09 -11.03 35.61
N GLU A 26 -6.24 -10.88 34.93
CA GLU A 26 -6.73 -9.58 34.45
C GLU A 26 -8.22 -9.38 34.76
N ILE A 27 -8.64 -8.12 34.77
CA ILE A 27 -10.05 -7.74 34.88
C ILE A 27 -10.69 -7.92 33.49
N PRO A 28 -11.81 -8.65 33.36
CA PRO A 28 -12.48 -8.80 32.07
C PRO A 28 -12.88 -7.44 31.49
N ILE A 29 -12.61 -7.25 30.20
CA ILE A 29 -12.97 -6.04 29.47
C ILE A 29 -14.48 -5.95 29.31
N ASP A 30 -15.04 -4.83 29.76
CA ASP A 30 -16.41 -4.41 29.47
C ASP A 30 -16.46 -3.73 28.09
N ILE A 31 -16.99 -4.45 27.08
CA ILE A 31 -17.03 -3.96 25.69
C ILE A 31 -17.84 -2.67 25.58
N CYS A 32 -19.00 -2.58 26.25
CA CYS A 32 -19.87 -1.42 26.19
C CYS A 32 -19.19 -0.19 26.79
N ARG A 33 -18.52 -0.32 27.93
CA ARG A 33 -17.77 0.79 28.55
C ARG A 33 -16.58 1.23 27.71
N VAL A 34 -15.84 0.30 27.13
CA VAL A 34 -14.73 0.63 26.24
C VAL A 34 -15.23 1.35 24.99
N ALA A 35 -16.30 0.85 24.36
CA ALA A 35 -16.90 1.48 23.18
C ALA A 35 -17.43 2.89 23.51
N LYS A 36 -18.11 3.05 24.64
CA LYS A 36 -18.56 4.34 25.17
C LYS A 36 -17.38 5.30 25.35
N ALA A 37 -16.33 4.89 26.05
CA ALA A 37 -15.15 5.73 26.26
C ALA A 37 -14.41 6.08 24.95
N ALA A 38 -14.47 5.19 23.95
CA ALA A 38 -13.92 5.42 22.61
C ALA A 38 -14.79 6.33 21.73
N GLY A 39 -15.98 6.72 22.20
CA GLY A 39 -16.87 7.66 21.51
C GLY A 39 -18.05 7.01 20.77
N ALA A 40 -18.43 5.77 21.07
CA ALA A 40 -19.67 5.21 20.54
C ALA A 40 -20.86 6.07 20.98
N THR A 41 -21.77 6.37 20.05
CA THR A 41 -22.96 7.19 20.33
C THR A 41 -24.18 6.34 20.67
N TYR A 42 -24.07 5.02 20.52
CA TYR A 42 -25.04 4.04 20.99
C TYR A 42 -24.30 2.81 21.47
N VAL A 43 -24.62 2.36 22.68
CA VAL A 43 -24.10 1.09 23.23
C VAL A 43 -25.25 0.30 23.82
N SER A 44 -25.18 -1.01 23.69
CA SER A 44 -26.20 -1.90 24.27
C SER A 44 -25.62 -3.26 24.57
N ARG A 45 -26.20 -3.92 25.57
CA ARG A 45 -25.86 -5.29 25.97
C ARG A 45 -27.15 -6.09 26.09
N ILE A 46 -27.22 -7.23 25.41
CA ILE A 46 -28.42 -8.06 25.41
C ILE A 46 -28.08 -9.54 25.27
N SER A 47 -28.91 -10.41 25.83
CA SER A 47 -28.77 -11.86 25.69
C SER A 47 -29.01 -12.26 24.23
N GLY A 48 -28.16 -13.15 23.71
CA GLY A 48 -28.33 -13.72 22.37
C GLY A 48 -29.59 -14.59 22.23
N HIS A 49 -30.29 -14.86 23.34
CA HIS A 49 -31.55 -15.60 23.37
C HIS A 49 -32.74 -14.72 23.78
N ASP A 50 -32.53 -13.40 23.94
CA ASP A 50 -33.60 -12.47 24.26
C ASP A 50 -34.60 -12.38 23.10
N ALA A 51 -35.89 -12.39 23.41
CA ALA A 51 -36.94 -12.25 22.40
C ALA A 51 -36.93 -10.87 21.70
N GLY A 52 -36.41 -9.84 22.38
CA GLY A 52 -36.25 -8.48 21.88
C GLY A 52 -34.94 -8.21 21.15
N LEU A 53 -34.09 -9.22 20.93
CA LEU A 53 -32.80 -9.05 20.24
C LEU A 53 -32.94 -8.42 18.85
N SER A 54 -33.94 -8.82 18.06
CA SER A 54 -34.18 -8.25 16.74
C SER A 54 -34.53 -6.77 16.79
N ASP A 55 -35.34 -6.38 17.78
CA ASP A 55 -35.78 -5.00 17.95
C ASP A 55 -34.63 -4.11 18.41
N GLU A 56 -33.76 -4.63 19.29
CA GLU A 56 -32.56 -3.96 19.74
C GLU A 56 -31.56 -3.73 18.61
N LEU A 57 -31.30 -4.75 17.79
CA LEU A 57 -30.50 -4.60 16.58
C LEU A 57 -31.14 -3.60 15.61
N GLY A 58 -32.47 -3.62 15.47
CA GLY A 58 -33.21 -2.64 14.69
C GLY A 58 -32.97 -1.20 15.15
N ARG A 59 -33.06 -0.94 16.46
CA ARG A 59 -32.75 0.38 17.05
C ARG A 59 -31.30 0.79 16.79
N ALA A 60 -30.35 -0.11 17.01
CA ALA A 60 -28.93 0.16 16.82
C ALA A 60 -28.57 0.46 15.35
N ILE A 61 -29.21 -0.21 14.39
CA ILE A 61 -29.03 0.02 12.94
C ILE A 61 -29.66 1.35 12.51
N GLN A 62 -30.81 1.72 13.08
CA GLN A 62 -31.51 2.97 12.76
C GLN A 62 -30.84 4.20 13.38
N HIS A 63 -30.05 4.00 14.44
CA HIS A 63 -29.31 5.07 15.10
C HIS A 63 -28.37 5.79 14.15
N LYS A 64 -28.40 7.12 14.18
CA LYS A 64 -27.55 7.98 13.35
C LYS A 64 -26.21 8.22 14.02
N GLY A 65 -25.37 7.19 14.02
CA GLY A 65 -24.03 7.25 14.58
C GLY A 65 -23.37 5.89 14.70
N PHE A 66 -22.26 5.83 15.45
CA PHE A 66 -21.57 4.57 15.68
C PHE A 66 -22.22 3.81 16.83
N SER A 67 -22.78 2.65 16.51
CA SER A 67 -23.48 1.76 17.44
C SER A 67 -22.67 0.51 17.73
N VAL A 68 -22.61 0.09 19.00
CA VAL A 68 -22.07 -1.20 19.43
C VAL A 68 -23.12 -1.95 20.24
N VAL A 69 -23.42 -3.19 19.82
CA VAL A 69 -24.30 -4.09 20.57
C VAL A 69 -23.50 -5.32 20.99
N GLU A 70 -23.27 -5.48 22.28
CA GLU A 70 -22.67 -6.68 22.85
C GLU A 70 -23.76 -7.74 23.05
N THR A 71 -23.54 -8.93 22.49
CA THR A 71 -24.45 -10.07 22.68
C THR A 71 -23.75 -11.20 23.43
N LEU A 72 -24.40 -11.72 24.48
CA LEU A 72 -23.89 -12.87 25.23
C LEU A 72 -24.63 -14.13 24.76
N GLY A 73 -23.89 -15.14 24.32
CA GLY A 73 -24.46 -16.37 23.78
C GLY A 73 -23.77 -17.64 24.30
N MET A 74 -24.47 -18.76 24.22
CA MET A 74 -23.93 -20.04 24.68
C MET A 74 -22.92 -20.64 23.68
N CYS A 75 -21.72 -20.98 24.17
CA CYS A 75 -20.77 -21.78 23.41
C CYS A 75 -20.90 -23.27 23.75
N THR A 76 -21.81 -23.96 23.06
CA THR A 76 -22.10 -25.40 23.23
C THR A 76 -20.91 -26.32 22.95
N GLY A 77 -20.03 -25.95 22.01
CA GLY A 77 -18.92 -26.81 21.60
C GLY A 77 -17.82 -27.03 22.66
N ARG A 78 -17.60 -26.04 23.56
CA ARG A 78 -16.46 -26.03 24.49
C ARG A 78 -16.77 -25.44 25.87
N TYR A 79 -17.19 -24.18 25.94
CA TYR A 79 -17.36 -23.46 27.22
C TYR A 79 -18.33 -24.17 28.17
N THR A 80 -19.50 -24.54 27.65
CA THR A 80 -20.57 -25.22 28.42
C THR A 80 -20.19 -26.62 28.94
N LYS A 81 -19.15 -27.25 28.37
CA LYS A 81 -18.65 -28.56 28.84
C LYS A 81 -17.96 -28.49 30.20
N LYS A 82 -17.42 -27.32 30.55
CA LYS A 82 -16.67 -27.08 31.79
C LYS A 82 -17.33 -26.05 32.70
N ASN A 83 -18.25 -25.23 32.16
CA ASN A 83 -18.92 -24.14 32.87
C ASN A 83 -20.42 -24.29 32.69
N GLN A 84 -21.19 -24.23 33.78
CA GLN A 84 -22.65 -24.26 33.69
C GLN A 84 -23.16 -22.90 33.19
N LEU A 85 -23.59 -22.84 31.93
CA LEU A 85 -24.14 -21.64 31.31
C LEU A 85 -25.52 -21.96 30.76
N THR A 86 -26.55 -21.30 31.30
CA THR A 86 -27.94 -21.39 30.83
C THR A 86 -28.41 -20.00 30.40
N PRO A 87 -29.50 -19.87 29.62
CA PRO A 87 -30.05 -18.56 29.28
C PRO A 87 -30.30 -17.68 30.52
N LYS A 88 -30.87 -18.25 31.60
CA LYS A 88 -31.08 -17.53 32.86
C LYS A 88 -29.78 -17.02 33.49
N VAL A 89 -28.71 -17.83 33.42
CA VAL A 89 -27.39 -17.40 33.95
C VAL A 89 -26.83 -16.26 33.10
N ILE A 90 -27.01 -16.30 31.77
CA ILE A 90 -26.62 -15.18 30.89
C ILE A 90 -27.38 -13.91 31.27
N ASP A 91 -28.68 -14.02 31.50
CA ASP A 91 -29.51 -12.88 31.88
C ASP A 91 -29.03 -12.29 33.22
N SER A 92 -28.75 -13.13 34.22
CA SER A 92 -28.16 -12.69 35.50
C SER A 92 -26.79 -12.04 35.33
N MET A 93 -25.91 -12.60 34.49
CA MET A 93 -24.60 -11.99 34.20
C MET A 93 -24.75 -10.59 33.59
N ILE A 94 -25.73 -10.39 32.71
CA ILE A 94 -26.01 -9.07 32.11
C ILE A 94 -26.55 -8.10 33.16
N GLU A 95 -27.43 -8.56 34.06
CA GLU A 95 -28.01 -7.73 35.13
C GLU A 95 -27.00 -7.28 36.18
N GLU A 96 -25.99 -8.10 36.47
CA GLU A 96 -24.89 -7.77 37.40
C GLU A 96 -23.89 -6.76 36.79
N MET A 97 -23.81 -6.70 35.47
CA MET A 97 -22.99 -5.71 34.79
C MET A 97 -23.65 -4.32 34.83
N PRO A 98 -22.86 -3.24 34.74
CA PRO A 98 -23.38 -1.89 34.57
C PRO A 98 -24.38 -1.86 33.41
N ARG A 99 -25.57 -1.31 33.67
CA ARG A 99 -26.60 -1.11 32.65
C ARG A 99 -26.12 -0.04 31.68
N GLU A 100 -25.51 -0.48 30.60
CA GLU A 100 -25.16 0.35 29.44
C GLU A 100 -26.19 0.02 28.35
N GLY A 101 -26.99 1.02 27.96
CA GLY A 101 -28.08 0.81 27.01
C GLY A 101 -28.58 2.10 26.37
N GLY A 102 -28.65 2.09 25.05
CA GLY A 102 -29.21 3.16 24.25
C GLY A 102 -28.18 4.23 23.86
N VAL A 103 -28.70 5.44 23.67
CA VAL A 103 -27.93 6.59 23.19
C VAL A 103 -26.96 7.06 24.27
N VAL A 104 -25.72 7.33 23.87
CA VAL A 104 -24.67 7.88 24.73
C VAL A 104 -24.62 9.39 24.55
N GLU A 105 -25.36 10.11 25.40
CA GLU A 105 -25.54 11.57 25.30
C GLU A 105 -24.23 12.36 25.25
N GLU A 106 -23.24 11.98 26.07
CA GLU A 106 -21.94 12.69 26.13
C GLU A 106 -21.12 12.59 24.84
N ASN A 107 -21.42 11.61 23.99
CA ASN A 107 -20.73 11.37 22.72
C ASN A 107 -21.51 11.89 21.51
N MET A 108 -22.72 12.42 21.71
CA MET A 108 -23.60 12.79 20.61
C MET A 108 -22.97 13.81 19.68
N ARG A 109 -23.05 13.49 18.38
CA ARG A 109 -22.48 14.26 17.28
C ARG A 109 -23.19 13.86 15.98
N PRO A 110 -23.12 14.72 14.94
CA PRO A 110 -23.67 14.37 13.63
C PRO A 110 -23.11 13.04 13.10
N GLU A 111 -23.92 12.29 12.36
CA GLU A 111 -23.48 11.07 11.67
C GLU A 111 -22.29 11.39 10.75
N TYR A 112 -21.30 10.50 10.70
CA TYR A 112 -20.04 10.77 10.01
C TYR A 112 -20.24 11.09 8.53
N GLY A 113 -21.05 10.31 7.82
CA GLY A 113 -21.33 10.52 6.40
C GLY A 113 -22.05 11.84 6.13
N GLU A 114 -23.04 12.20 6.96
CA GLU A 114 -23.71 13.50 6.90
C GLU A 114 -22.73 14.65 7.16
N ARG A 115 -21.89 14.54 8.20
CA ARG A 115 -20.87 15.55 8.50
C ARG A 115 -19.82 15.64 7.40
N TYR A 116 -19.40 14.51 6.85
CA TYR A 116 -18.45 14.42 5.76
C TYR A 116 -18.97 15.14 4.52
N ARG A 117 -20.23 14.88 4.11
CA ARG A 117 -20.84 15.54 2.95
C ARG A 117 -20.95 17.05 3.15
N ALA A 118 -21.42 17.50 4.31
CA ALA A 118 -21.49 18.92 4.63
C ALA A 118 -20.11 19.59 4.59
N LEU A 119 -19.09 18.97 5.21
CA LEU A 119 -17.72 19.49 5.17
C LEU A 119 -17.13 19.46 3.76
N ALA A 120 -17.44 18.44 2.95
CA ALA A 120 -16.96 18.34 1.58
C ALA A 120 -17.57 19.43 0.68
N GLU A 121 -18.85 19.76 0.86
CA GLU A 121 -19.52 20.87 0.15
C GLU A 121 -18.91 22.24 0.50
N GLU A 122 -18.47 22.44 1.75
CA GLU A 122 -17.75 23.65 2.16
C GLU A 122 -16.35 23.76 1.50
N LYS A 123 -15.74 22.63 1.12
CA LYS A 123 -14.41 22.59 0.51
C LYS A 123 -14.51 22.72 -1.00
N GLY A 124 -14.65 23.95 -1.49
CA GLY A 124 -14.69 24.26 -2.93
C GLY A 124 -13.34 24.34 -3.65
N LYS A 125 -12.21 24.12 -2.96
CA LYS A 125 -10.87 24.17 -3.56
C LYS A 125 -10.16 22.84 -3.37
N PHE A 126 -10.09 22.08 -4.46
CA PHE A 126 -9.26 20.90 -4.56
C PHE A 126 -7.94 21.29 -5.25
N PRO A 127 -6.82 20.64 -4.93
CA PRO A 127 -5.62 20.79 -5.75
C PRO A 127 -5.98 20.38 -7.19
N GLU A 128 -5.72 21.27 -8.13
CA GLU A 128 -5.83 20.94 -9.55
C GLU A 128 -4.97 19.70 -9.84
N PRO A 129 -5.48 18.73 -10.62
CA PRO A 129 -4.66 17.60 -11.01
C PRO A 129 -3.44 18.12 -11.76
N LEU A 130 -2.27 17.52 -11.49
CA LEU A 130 -1.08 17.83 -12.26
C LEU A 130 -1.32 17.41 -13.72
N ILE A 131 -1.40 18.40 -14.62
CA ILE A 131 -1.45 18.16 -16.06
C ILE A 131 -0.01 18.19 -16.58
N ILE A 132 0.37 17.12 -17.28
CA ILE A 132 1.63 17.05 -18.00
C ILE A 132 1.32 17.36 -19.45
N GLU A 133 1.65 18.57 -19.88
CA GLU A 133 1.43 19.01 -21.26
C GLU A 133 2.27 18.18 -22.23
N LYS A 134 1.70 17.91 -23.41
CA LYS A 134 2.44 17.28 -24.49
C LYS A 134 3.43 18.31 -25.07
N THR A 135 4.70 18.12 -24.80
CA THR A 135 5.80 18.98 -25.27
C THR A 135 6.60 18.36 -26.40
N TYR A 136 6.39 17.08 -26.69
CA TYR A 136 7.14 16.32 -27.68
C TYR A 136 6.24 15.41 -28.52
N GLU A 137 6.53 15.28 -29.81
CA GLU A 137 5.84 14.38 -30.74
C GLU A 137 6.75 13.20 -31.10
N LEU A 138 6.32 11.99 -30.74
CA LEU A 138 7.03 10.76 -31.11
C LEU A 138 6.80 10.43 -32.58
N LYS A 139 7.88 10.12 -33.30
CA LYS A 139 7.80 9.73 -34.71
C LYS A 139 7.13 8.37 -34.94
N ASP A 140 7.36 7.42 -34.04
CA ASP A 140 6.82 6.06 -34.10
C ASP A 140 6.43 5.59 -32.68
N PRO A 141 5.28 6.05 -32.17
CA PRO A 141 4.87 5.75 -30.81
C PRO A 141 4.44 4.28 -30.71
N LYS A 142 5.17 3.51 -29.90
CA LYS A 142 4.92 2.08 -29.67
C LYS A 142 4.85 1.76 -28.19
N ARG A 143 4.25 0.62 -27.86
CA ARG A 143 4.28 0.09 -26.50
C ARG A 143 5.72 -0.22 -26.13
N GLN A 144 6.18 0.31 -25.00
CA GLN A 144 7.53 0.10 -24.48
C GLN A 144 7.48 -0.21 -23.00
N GLU A 145 8.24 -1.23 -22.62
CA GLU A 145 8.29 -1.78 -21.28
C GLU A 145 9.72 -1.74 -20.75
N MET A 146 9.87 -1.36 -19.49
CA MET A 146 11.17 -1.17 -18.85
C MET A 146 11.12 -1.60 -17.39
N VAL A 147 12.22 -2.17 -16.91
CA VAL A 147 12.38 -2.52 -15.50
C VAL A 147 13.64 -1.88 -14.94
N ILE A 148 13.54 -1.25 -13.78
CA ILE A 148 14.68 -0.73 -13.01
C ILE A 148 14.82 -1.55 -11.74
N LEU A 149 15.97 -2.20 -11.58
CA LEU A 149 16.28 -3.11 -10.48
C LEU A 149 17.38 -2.48 -9.61
N GLY A 150 17.01 -1.99 -8.42
CA GLY A 150 17.98 -1.43 -7.49
C GLY A 150 17.61 -1.70 -6.03
N SER A 151 18.19 -0.87 -5.15
CA SER A 151 18.05 -0.95 -3.70
C SER A 151 17.48 0.35 -3.12
N ALA A 152 17.00 0.28 -1.89
CA ALA A 152 16.59 1.45 -1.14
C ALA A 152 17.70 2.52 -1.11
N GLY A 153 17.30 3.79 -1.26
CA GLY A 153 18.23 4.92 -1.35
C GLY A 153 18.84 5.17 -2.74
N MET A 154 18.59 4.30 -3.73
CA MET A 154 19.10 4.45 -5.12
C MET A 154 18.21 5.29 -6.04
N ARG A 155 17.16 5.91 -5.51
CA ARG A 155 16.21 6.77 -6.26
C ARG A 155 15.54 6.05 -7.44
N ILE A 156 15.33 4.74 -7.34
CA ILE A 156 14.73 3.90 -8.39
C ILE A 156 13.31 4.35 -8.74
N VAL A 157 12.48 4.62 -7.73
CA VAL A 157 11.12 5.16 -7.92
C VAL A 157 11.18 6.52 -8.62
N THR A 158 12.09 7.41 -8.23
CA THR A 158 12.26 8.72 -8.87
C THR A 158 12.67 8.60 -10.34
N ALA A 159 13.58 7.68 -10.66
CA ALA A 159 13.96 7.42 -12.05
C ALA A 159 12.77 6.87 -12.87
N GLY A 160 11.98 5.96 -12.29
CA GLY A 160 10.77 5.46 -12.94
C GLY A 160 9.73 6.56 -13.18
N ASP A 161 9.51 7.43 -12.19
CA ASP A 161 8.62 8.58 -12.33
C ASP A 161 9.08 9.53 -13.44
N ILE A 162 10.39 9.75 -13.60
CA ILE A 162 10.95 10.58 -14.68
C ILE A 162 10.63 9.95 -16.04
N VAL A 163 10.77 8.63 -16.19
CA VAL A 163 10.42 7.91 -17.42
C VAL A 163 8.91 8.03 -17.72
N CYS A 164 8.04 7.87 -16.73
CA CYS A 164 6.60 8.06 -16.91
C CYS A 164 6.26 9.49 -17.33
N TYR A 165 6.86 10.48 -16.68
CA TYR A 165 6.66 11.89 -17.03
C TYR A 165 7.11 12.16 -18.46
N ALA A 166 8.29 11.65 -18.84
CA ALA A 166 8.84 11.75 -20.19
C ALA A 166 7.90 11.14 -21.23
N GLY A 167 7.33 9.95 -20.95
CA GLY A 167 6.34 9.30 -21.80
C GLY A 167 5.05 10.11 -21.95
N ILE A 168 4.50 10.63 -20.85
CA ILE A 168 3.27 11.44 -20.90
C ILE A 168 3.50 12.76 -21.66
N ALA A 169 4.63 13.43 -21.42
CA ALA A 169 5.02 14.63 -22.16
C ALA A 169 5.22 14.37 -23.67
N ALA A 170 5.46 13.11 -24.05
CA ALA A 170 5.53 12.65 -25.43
C ALA A 170 4.16 12.17 -26.00
N GLY A 171 3.08 12.30 -25.23
CA GLY A 171 1.73 11.89 -25.62
C GLY A 171 1.41 10.41 -25.39
N LEU A 172 2.23 9.67 -24.64
CA LEU A 172 1.96 8.28 -24.28
C LEU A 172 1.17 8.17 -22.97
N ASN A 173 0.40 7.09 -22.84
CA ASN A 173 -0.11 6.62 -21.56
C ASN A 173 1.02 5.96 -20.78
N ALA A 174 1.08 6.16 -19.47
CA ALA A 174 2.10 5.58 -18.61
C ALA A 174 1.49 4.80 -17.44
N SER A 175 2.13 3.69 -17.09
CA SER A 175 1.88 2.95 -15.85
C SER A 175 3.21 2.64 -15.19
N ILE A 176 3.25 2.74 -13.85
CA ILE A 176 4.39 2.35 -13.04
C ILE A 176 3.91 1.49 -11.88
N LYS A 177 4.62 0.39 -11.64
CA LYS A 177 4.44 -0.46 -10.47
C LYS A 177 5.74 -0.52 -9.70
N ASN A 178 5.69 -0.02 -8.46
CA ASN A 178 6.83 0.01 -7.56
C ASN A 178 6.74 -1.16 -6.56
N ASP A 179 7.85 -1.85 -6.35
CA ASP A 179 7.99 -2.95 -5.38
C ASP A 179 9.17 -2.64 -4.45
N TYR A 180 8.85 -2.42 -3.18
CA TYR A 180 9.79 -2.12 -2.11
C TYR A 180 9.21 -2.58 -0.76
N ASN A 181 10.08 -2.77 0.24
CA ASN A 181 9.66 -3.20 1.57
C ASN A 181 9.04 -2.06 2.39
N ILE A 182 8.21 -2.41 3.38
CA ILE A 182 7.71 -1.45 4.39
C ILE A 182 8.81 -0.93 5.33
N THR A 183 9.97 -1.59 5.36
CA THR A 183 11.12 -1.18 6.17
C THR A 183 11.83 0.02 5.56
N VAL A 184 12.06 1.05 6.37
CA VAL A 184 12.71 2.29 5.93
C VAL A 184 14.17 2.05 5.52
N LEU A 185 14.54 2.53 4.32
CA LEU A 185 15.91 2.57 3.77
C LEU A 185 16.65 1.22 3.68
N ARG A 186 15.93 0.09 3.57
CA ARG A 186 16.56 -1.24 3.39
C ARG A 186 15.82 -2.11 2.39
N GLY A 187 16.57 -2.96 1.70
CA GLY A 187 16.07 -3.96 0.75
C GLY A 187 15.89 -3.43 -0.66
N GLN A 188 15.24 -4.24 -1.49
CA GLN A 188 15.02 -3.99 -2.90
C GLN A 188 14.18 -2.74 -3.15
N SER A 189 14.44 -2.10 -4.30
CA SER A 189 13.58 -1.09 -4.88
C SER A 189 13.51 -1.35 -6.38
N VAL A 190 12.32 -1.73 -6.84
CA VAL A 190 12.06 -2.10 -8.23
C VAL A 190 10.97 -1.20 -8.80
N SER A 191 11.18 -0.69 -10.01
CA SER A 191 10.17 0.03 -10.78
C SER A 191 9.92 -0.70 -12.11
N GLU A 192 8.70 -1.14 -12.33
CA GLU A 192 8.23 -1.70 -13.61
C GLU A 192 7.40 -0.64 -14.32
N ILE A 193 7.81 -0.29 -15.54
CA ILE A 193 7.27 0.86 -16.28
C ILE A 193 6.74 0.37 -17.62
N LEU A 194 5.56 0.85 -17.97
CA LEU A 194 4.88 0.61 -19.24
C LEU A 194 4.46 1.95 -19.84
N LEU A 195 4.94 2.23 -21.05
CA LEU A 195 4.52 3.34 -21.88
C LEU A 195 3.75 2.82 -23.09
N SER A 196 2.64 3.47 -23.49
CA SER A 196 1.79 2.99 -24.58
C SER A 196 1.05 4.13 -25.29
N PRO A 197 0.99 4.16 -26.63
CA PRO A 197 0.13 5.11 -27.34
C PRO A 197 -1.36 4.88 -27.03
N GLU A 198 -1.73 3.63 -26.75
CA GLU A 198 -3.09 3.23 -26.40
C GLU A 198 -3.31 3.23 -24.89
N LYS A 199 -4.58 3.36 -24.49
CA LYS A 199 -4.99 3.29 -23.08
C LYS A 199 -4.56 1.96 -22.47
N ILE A 200 -3.85 2.02 -21.35
CA ILE A 200 -3.39 0.84 -20.63
C ILE A 200 -4.55 0.23 -19.84
N THR A 201 -4.97 -0.97 -20.21
CA THR A 201 -6.00 -1.76 -19.50
C THR A 201 -5.41 -2.87 -18.63
N TYR A 202 -4.18 -3.29 -18.91
CA TYR A 202 -3.42 -4.27 -18.13
C TYR A 202 -2.00 -3.74 -17.89
N THR A 203 -1.58 -3.75 -16.61
CA THR A 203 -0.33 -3.13 -16.14
C THR A 203 0.82 -4.12 -15.98
N GLY A 204 0.61 -5.40 -16.32
CA GLY A 204 1.68 -6.38 -16.34
C GLY A 204 2.63 -6.13 -17.51
N LEU A 205 3.90 -6.44 -17.28
CA LEU A 205 4.91 -6.46 -18.34
C LEU A 205 4.91 -7.84 -19.01
N GLU A 206 5.07 -7.85 -20.32
CA GLU A 206 5.12 -9.05 -21.15
C GLU A 206 6.55 -9.31 -21.64
N SER A 207 7.19 -8.30 -22.22
CA SER A 207 8.52 -8.40 -22.80
C SER A 207 9.24 -7.05 -22.68
N PRO A 208 9.91 -6.79 -21.53
CA PRO A 208 10.66 -5.55 -21.33
C PRO A 208 11.67 -5.32 -22.46
N ALA A 209 11.61 -4.14 -23.08
CA ALA A 209 12.62 -3.71 -24.04
C ALA A 209 13.94 -3.34 -23.33
N VAL A 210 13.85 -2.92 -22.06
CA VAL A 210 15.00 -2.51 -21.26
C VAL A 210 14.93 -3.08 -19.84
N VAL A 211 16.07 -3.57 -19.33
CA VAL A 211 16.28 -3.88 -17.91
C VAL A 211 17.52 -3.16 -17.40
N LEU A 212 17.38 -2.35 -16.35
CA LEU A 212 18.51 -1.73 -15.64
C LEU A 212 18.82 -2.54 -14.37
N ALA A 213 19.90 -3.30 -14.37
CA ALA A 213 20.38 -4.09 -13.25
C ALA A 213 21.44 -3.32 -12.44
N LEU A 214 20.99 -2.59 -11.41
CA LEU A 214 21.81 -1.63 -10.65
C LEU A 214 22.15 -2.10 -9.22
N SER A 215 21.47 -3.12 -8.70
CA SER A 215 21.86 -3.79 -7.46
C SER A 215 21.47 -5.26 -7.43
N ASP A 216 22.22 -6.07 -6.68
CA ASP A 216 21.92 -7.49 -6.49
C ASP A 216 20.55 -7.71 -5.83
N GLU A 217 20.14 -6.85 -4.87
CA GLU A 217 18.84 -6.99 -4.21
C GLU A 217 17.68 -6.83 -5.21
N GLY A 218 17.78 -5.85 -6.12
CA GLY A 218 16.81 -5.64 -7.19
C GLY A 218 16.78 -6.82 -8.17
N VAL A 219 17.96 -7.30 -8.57
CA VAL A 219 18.10 -8.46 -9.46
C VAL A 219 17.51 -9.71 -8.82
N GLN A 220 17.86 -10.03 -7.58
CA GLN A 220 17.32 -11.18 -6.85
C GLN A 220 15.80 -11.12 -6.75
N ARG A 221 15.23 -9.93 -6.51
CA ARG A 221 13.77 -9.74 -6.46
C ARG A 221 13.07 -10.11 -7.78
N ARG A 222 13.73 -9.89 -8.92
CA ARG A 222 13.17 -10.13 -10.26
C ARG A 222 13.96 -11.16 -11.08
N GLN A 223 14.75 -12.03 -10.45
CA GLN A 223 15.65 -12.96 -11.14
C GLN A 223 14.98 -13.83 -12.21
N LYS A 224 13.70 -14.17 -12.01
CA LYS A 224 12.93 -15.01 -12.91
C LYS A 224 12.66 -14.37 -14.28
N ILE A 225 12.76 -13.04 -14.41
CA ILE A 225 12.51 -12.38 -15.70
C ILE A 225 13.65 -12.64 -16.68
N PHE A 226 14.89 -12.79 -16.22
CA PHE A 226 16.09 -12.88 -17.05
C PHE A 226 16.05 -14.06 -18.03
N ALA A 227 15.57 -15.23 -17.59
CA ALA A 227 15.44 -16.41 -18.44
C ALA A 227 14.41 -16.24 -19.58
N ASN A 228 13.48 -15.30 -19.45
CA ASN A 228 12.38 -15.06 -20.39
C ASN A 228 12.54 -13.76 -21.18
N LEU A 229 13.65 -13.04 -21.04
CA LEU A 229 13.89 -11.84 -21.84
C LEU A 229 14.04 -12.19 -23.32
N SER A 230 13.69 -11.26 -24.21
CA SER A 230 13.95 -11.42 -25.64
C SER A 230 15.44 -11.18 -25.94
N ALA A 231 15.94 -11.75 -27.04
CA ALA A 231 17.27 -11.43 -27.56
C ALA A 231 17.42 -9.95 -27.97
N ASP A 232 16.30 -9.27 -28.23
CA ASP A 232 16.26 -7.84 -28.53
C ASP A 232 16.16 -6.96 -27.28
N THR A 233 15.98 -7.56 -26.09
CA THR A 233 15.98 -6.81 -24.83
C THR A 233 17.39 -6.27 -24.57
N PHE A 234 17.48 -4.99 -24.20
CA PHE A 234 18.72 -4.38 -23.74
C PHE A 234 18.82 -4.44 -22.21
N VAL A 235 19.89 -5.04 -21.70
CA VAL A 235 20.18 -5.11 -20.26
C VAL A 235 21.40 -4.26 -19.96
N LEU A 236 21.22 -3.15 -19.24
CA LEU A 236 22.34 -2.41 -18.67
C LEU A 236 22.63 -2.94 -17.28
N LYS A 237 23.82 -3.48 -17.08
CA LYS A 237 24.27 -4.07 -15.82
C LYS A 237 25.38 -3.21 -15.22
N GLU A 238 25.27 -2.85 -13.95
CA GLU A 238 26.38 -2.22 -13.23
C GLU A 238 27.47 -3.27 -12.90
N ALA A 239 28.74 -2.91 -13.06
CA ALA A 239 29.88 -3.84 -13.01
C ALA A 239 29.96 -4.69 -11.73
N SER A 240 29.50 -4.19 -10.59
CA SER A 240 29.50 -4.92 -9.31
C SER A 240 28.30 -5.83 -9.09
N VAL A 241 27.29 -5.79 -9.96
CA VAL A 241 26.05 -6.56 -9.83
C VAL A 241 26.20 -7.92 -10.51
N THR A 242 25.62 -8.98 -9.96
CA THR A 242 25.52 -10.28 -10.63
C THR A 242 24.12 -10.46 -11.22
N ILE A 243 24.03 -10.87 -12.49
CA ILE A 243 22.76 -11.20 -13.14
C ILE A 243 22.71 -12.69 -13.53
N PRO A 244 21.52 -13.32 -13.52
CA PRO A 244 21.33 -14.66 -14.09
C PRO A 244 21.64 -14.70 -15.59
N ASP A 245 21.84 -15.90 -16.12
CA ASP A 245 21.94 -16.13 -17.56
C ASP A 245 20.70 -15.61 -18.29
N THR A 246 20.92 -14.97 -19.43
CA THR A 246 19.87 -14.33 -20.22
C THR A 246 20.21 -14.38 -21.71
N PRO A 247 19.22 -14.55 -22.61
CA PRO A 247 19.43 -14.42 -24.05
C PRO A 247 19.55 -12.95 -24.50
N ALA A 248 19.27 -11.99 -23.61
CA ALA A 248 19.25 -10.56 -23.91
C ALA A 248 20.65 -9.97 -24.18
N GLN A 249 20.70 -8.80 -24.80
CA GLN A 249 21.93 -8.05 -25.02
C GLN A 249 22.37 -7.36 -23.74
N VAL A 250 23.45 -7.84 -23.14
CA VAL A 250 24.00 -7.30 -21.88
C VAL A 250 25.13 -6.32 -22.17
N GLU A 251 24.99 -5.10 -21.68
CA GLU A 251 26.04 -4.08 -21.65
C GLU A 251 26.41 -3.78 -20.20
N GLU A 252 27.71 -3.77 -19.90
CA GLU A 252 28.23 -3.50 -18.57
C GLU A 252 28.70 -2.04 -18.45
N ILE A 253 28.45 -1.43 -17.28
CA ILE A 253 28.96 -0.10 -16.94
C ILE A 253 29.54 -0.06 -15.53
N ASP A 254 30.72 0.55 -15.38
CA ASP A 254 31.28 0.93 -14.09
C ASP A 254 31.07 2.44 -13.86
N PHE A 255 30.23 2.79 -12.89
CA PHE A 255 29.97 4.18 -12.54
C PHE A 255 31.06 4.80 -11.65
N LYS A 256 31.97 4.00 -11.07
CA LYS A 256 33.02 4.50 -10.16
C LYS A 256 34.03 5.40 -10.88
N PRO A 257 34.60 5.05 -12.06
CA PRO A 257 35.49 5.93 -12.80
C PRO A 257 34.83 7.26 -13.21
N LEU A 258 33.50 7.23 -13.44
CA LEU A 258 32.70 8.40 -13.80
C LEU A 258 32.38 9.31 -12.60
N LYS A 259 32.79 8.92 -11.38
CA LYS A 259 32.52 9.63 -10.13
C LYS A 259 31.02 9.86 -9.89
N ILE A 260 30.18 8.93 -10.34
CA ILE A 260 28.73 8.96 -10.11
C ILE A 260 28.43 8.13 -8.86
N ARG A 261 27.78 8.75 -7.89
CA ARG A 261 27.44 8.10 -6.62
C ARG A 261 26.29 7.13 -6.80
N LYS A 262 26.26 6.08 -5.98
CA LYS A 262 25.22 5.03 -6.02
C LYS A 262 23.76 5.53 -6.04
N PRO A 263 23.38 6.58 -5.29
CA PRO A 263 22.03 7.17 -5.39
C PRO A 263 21.64 7.72 -6.76
N ASP A 264 22.62 8.00 -7.61
CA ASP A 264 22.46 8.69 -8.89
C ASP A 264 22.64 7.72 -10.10
N TRP A 265 22.92 6.44 -9.87
CA TRP A 265 23.12 5.44 -10.94
C TRP A 265 21.89 5.24 -11.82
N ALA A 266 20.69 5.25 -11.23
CA ALA A 266 19.46 5.09 -12.00
C ALA A 266 19.24 6.29 -12.94
N LEU A 267 19.49 7.52 -12.45
CA LEU A 267 19.40 8.72 -13.26
C LEU A 267 20.46 8.75 -14.38
N ALA A 268 21.69 8.35 -14.08
CA ALA A 268 22.73 8.20 -15.08
C ALA A 268 22.33 7.18 -16.16
N SER A 269 21.79 6.04 -15.74
CA SER A 269 21.30 5.00 -16.67
C SER A 269 20.23 5.53 -17.64
N LEU A 270 19.34 6.43 -17.19
CA LEU A 270 18.39 7.10 -18.10
C LEU A 270 19.09 7.93 -19.19
N GLY A 271 20.24 8.54 -18.89
CA GLY A 271 21.06 9.23 -19.87
C GLY A 271 21.60 8.32 -20.97
N ILE A 272 22.01 7.10 -20.61
CA ILE A 272 22.48 6.08 -21.56
C ILE A 272 21.33 5.62 -22.45
N LEU A 273 20.16 5.37 -21.86
CA LEU A 273 18.95 5.02 -22.61
C LEU A 273 18.55 6.13 -23.58
N ALA A 274 18.57 7.38 -23.13
CA ALA A 274 18.27 8.55 -23.96
C ALA A 274 19.23 8.71 -25.14
N LYS A 275 20.53 8.42 -24.94
CA LYS A 275 21.54 8.42 -26.02
C LYS A 275 21.30 7.31 -27.04
N LYS A 276 20.86 6.13 -26.59
CA LYS A 276 20.55 4.97 -27.44
C LYS A 276 19.14 5.01 -28.03
N GLU A 277 18.34 6.03 -27.68
CA GLU A 277 16.91 6.14 -28.05
C GLU A 277 16.09 4.90 -27.64
N LEU A 278 16.43 4.31 -26.50
CA LEU A 278 15.72 3.15 -25.93
C LEU A 278 14.72 3.62 -24.88
N VAL A 279 13.42 3.42 -25.13
CA VAL A 279 12.28 3.80 -24.27
C VAL A 279 12.06 5.31 -24.13
N ILE A 280 13.13 6.09 -24.07
CA ILE A 280 13.12 7.55 -23.94
C ILE A 280 14.16 8.17 -24.88
N THR A 281 13.91 9.40 -25.32
CA THR A 281 14.88 10.23 -26.05
C THR A 281 15.47 11.30 -25.15
N ARG A 282 16.52 11.98 -25.61
CA ARG A 282 17.12 13.10 -24.87
C ARG A 282 16.14 14.25 -24.64
N ASP A 283 15.37 14.62 -25.67
CA ASP A 283 14.38 15.70 -25.56
C ASP A 283 13.28 15.36 -24.54
N MET A 284 12.80 14.11 -24.53
CA MET A 284 11.82 13.63 -23.56
C MET A 284 12.37 13.70 -22.13
N LEU A 285 13.62 13.26 -21.94
CA LEU A 285 14.28 13.27 -20.63
C LEU A 285 14.50 14.70 -20.12
N GLU A 286 15.02 15.60 -20.96
CA GLU A 286 15.24 17.00 -20.60
C GLU A 286 13.92 17.71 -20.27
N SER A 287 12.86 17.48 -21.05
CA SER A 287 11.52 18.01 -20.75
C SER A 287 11.00 17.52 -19.40
N ALA A 288 11.15 16.23 -19.10
CA ALA A 288 10.70 15.66 -17.84
C ALA A 288 11.45 16.23 -16.63
N LEU A 289 12.76 16.41 -16.75
CA LEU A 289 13.59 16.98 -15.69
C LEU A 289 13.27 18.46 -15.45
N LYS A 290 13.10 19.28 -16.51
CA LYS A 290 12.75 20.70 -16.38
C LYS A 290 11.40 20.90 -15.67
N SER A 291 10.42 20.07 -15.99
CA SER A 291 9.10 20.19 -15.36
C SER A 291 9.07 19.70 -13.91
N ARG A 292 9.89 18.69 -13.57
CA ARG A 292 9.85 18.05 -12.25
C ARG A 292 10.79 18.70 -11.24
N PHE A 293 11.88 19.30 -11.70
CA PHE A 293 12.93 19.83 -10.85
C PHE A 293 13.07 21.34 -11.00
N ASN A 294 13.39 22.03 -9.90
CA ASN A 294 13.86 23.41 -9.97
C ASN A 294 15.23 23.49 -10.68
N ASP A 295 15.61 24.70 -11.11
CA ASP A 295 16.84 24.92 -11.89
C ASP A 295 18.09 24.30 -11.25
N LYS A 296 18.23 24.38 -9.92
CA LYS A 296 19.37 23.82 -9.20
C LYS A 296 19.43 22.30 -9.35
N VAL A 297 18.32 21.60 -9.09
CA VAL A 297 18.25 20.14 -9.16
C VAL A 297 18.30 19.66 -10.61
N TYR A 298 17.68 20.38 -11.54
CA TYR A 298 17.77 20.14 -12.98
C TYR A 298 19.23 20.15 -13.45
N ASN A 299 20.00 21.19 -13.11
CA ASN A 299 21.39 21.30 -13.52
C ASN A 299 22.26 20.16 -12.97
N LEU A 300 22.07 19.76 -11.71
CA LEU A 300 22.77 18.60 -11.13
C LEU A 300 22.39 17.28 -11.83
N ALA A 301 21.12 17.12 -12.17
CA ALA A 301 20.64 15.95 -12.90
C ALA A 301 21.28 15.87 -14.29
N MET A 302 21.32 17.00 -15.01
CA MET A 302 21.95 17.09 -16.33
C MET A 302 23.46 16.86 -16.26
N GLU A 303 24.16 17.34 -15.23
CA GLU A 303 25.58 17.03 -15.03
C GLU A 303 25.81 15.52 -14.88
N THR A 304 24.92 14.83 -14.15
CA THR A 304 24.99 13.37 -13.97
C THR A 304 24.76 12.64 -15.30
N ILE A 305 23.73 13.05 -16.06
CA ILE A 305 23.40 12.48 -17.37
C ILE A 305 24.54 12.70 -18.37
N ASN A 306 25.15 13.88 -18.38
CA ASN A 306 26.22 14.21 -19.32
C ASN A 306 27.54 13.46 -19.05
N LYS A 307 27.72 12.85 -17.88
CA LYS A 307 28.90 12.02 -17.57
C LYS A 307 28.88 10.64 -18.25
N VAL A 308 27.71 10.22 -18.73
CA VAL A 308 27.49 8.90 -19.38
C VAL A 308 27.00 9.02 -20.82
N ALA A 309 26.60 10.23 -21.23
CA ALA A 309 26.15 10.54 -22.58
C ALA A 309 27.32 10.73 -23.56
#